data_AF-A0A3Q9QTP7-F1
#
_entry.id   AF-A0A3Q9QTP7-F1
#
_cell.length_a   1.000
_cell.length_b   1.000
_cell.length_c   1.000
_cell.angle_alpha   90.00
_cell.angle_beta   90.00
_cell.angle_gamma   90.00
#
_symmetry.space_group_name_H-M   'P 1'
#
loop_
_entity.id
_entity.type
_entity.pdbx_description
1 polymer ?
#
loop_
_entity_poly.entity_id
_entity_poly.type
_entity_poly.pdbx_seq_one_letter_code
_entity_poly.pdbx_strand_id
1 'polypeptide(L)' 'MPEPRKSRQTPLELVVLQSLNSRMTLSDQDWKNYFSLAKGFEGEVKFDQLTGKLESECIVINGLLLKIDNHFF' A
#
# COMPACT_ATOMS: atom_id res chain seq x y z
N MET A 1 -17.01 21.91 1.83
CA MET A 1 -16.61 20.93 0.80
C MET A 1 -15.50 20.09 1.42
N PRO A 2 -15.59 18.75 1.45
CA PRO A 2 -14.49 17.95 1.99
C PRO A 2 -13.23 18.15 1.12
N GLU A 3 -12.09 18.32 1.78
CA GLU A 3 -10.78 18.46 1.12
C GLU A 3 -10.48 17.26 0.21
N PRO A 4 -9.82 17.46 -0.95
CA PRO A 4 -9.46 16.36 -1.83
C PRO A 4 -8.50 15.39 -1.14
N ARG A 5 -8.79 14.08 -1.25
CA ARG A 5 -7.92 13.05 -0.67
C ARG A 5 -6.52 13.11 -1.27
N LYS A 6 -5.50 13.14 -0.40
CA LYS A 6 -4.09 13.10 -0.81
C LYS A 6 -3.80 11.78 -1.52
N SER A 7 -3.25 11.86 -2.74
CA SER A 7 -2.83 10.67 -3.48
C SER A 7 -1.77 9.89 -2.70
N ARG A 8 -1.93 8.56 -2.62
CA ARG A 8 -0.93 7.67 -2.03
C ARG A 8 0.38 7.82 -2.79
N GLN A 9 1.47 8.04 -2.06
CA GLN A 9 2.81 8.00 -2.63
C GLN A 9 3.32 6.57 -2.56
N THR A 10 3.88 6.08 -3.67
CA THR A 10 4.53 4.78 -3.70
C THR A 10 5.69 4.78 -2.69
N PRO A 11 5.79 3.77 -1.80
CA PRO A 11 6.91 3.65 -0.88
C PRO A 11 8.25 3.64 -1.63
N LEU A 12 9.26 4.36 -1.11
CA LEU A 12 10.58 4.44 -1.75
C LEU A 12 11.20 3.05 -1.93
N GLU A 13 11.05 2.18 -0.92
CA GLU A 13 11.55 0.81 -0.97
C GLU A 13 10.92 0.01 -2.13
N LEU A 14 9.61 0.17 -2.36
CA LEU A 14 8.94 -0.48 -3.48
C LEU A 14 9.49 0.02 -4.83
N VAL A 15 9.76 1.32 -4.96
CA VAL A 15 10.37 1.90 -6.18
C VAL A 15 11.78 1.36 -6.42
N VAL A 16 12.58 1.26 -5.35
CA VAL A 16 13.95 0.70 -5.42
C VAL A 16 13.91 -0.76 -5.84
N LEU A 17 13.11 -1.59 -5.16
CA LEU A 17 12.98 -3.02 -5.47
C LEU A 17 12.43 -3.25 -6.88
N GLN A 18 11.47 -2.45 -7.33
CA GLN A 18 10.96 -2.51 -8.71
C GLN A 18 12.07 -2.20 -9.74
N SER A 19 12.88 -1.19 -9.46
CA SER A 19 14.00 -0.78 -10.32
C SER A 19 15.12 -1.83 -10.37
N LEU A 20 15.34 -2.54 -9.26
CA LEU A 20 16.29 -3.65 -9.19
C LEU A 20 15.75 -4.89 -9.90
N ASN A 21 14.49 -5.29 -9.63
CA ASN A 21 13.84 -6.45 -10.24
C ASN A 21 13.77 -6.39 -11.78
N SER A 22 13.75 -5.17 -12.34
CA SER A 22 13.77 -4.95 -13.79
C SER A 22 15.17 -5.07 -14.42
N ARG A 23 16.24 -5.05 -13.61
CA ARG A 23 17.64 -5.09 -14.06
C ARG A 23 18.37 -6.36 -13.67
N MET A 24 17.89 -7.07 -12.65
CA MET A 24 18.50 -8.28 -12.12
C MET A 24 17.46 -9.17 -11.43
N THR A 25 17.82 -10.43 -11.24
CA THR A 25 17.07 -11.34 -10.37
C THR A 25 17.28 -10.94 -8.91
N LEU A 26 16.19 -10.62 -8.21
CA LEU A 26 16.21 -10.36 -6.78
C LEU A 26 16.53 -11.63 -5.99
N SER A 27 17.12 -11.48 -4.81
CA SER A 27 17.20 -12.58 -3.85
C SER A 27 15.80 -13.04 -3.45
N ASP A 28 15.65 -14.29 -2.99
CA ASP A 28 14.33 -14.79 -2.55
C ASP A 28 13.71 -13.91 -1.46
N GLN A 29 14.53 -13.33 -0.59
CA GLN A 29 14.08 -12.42 0.46
C GLN A 29 13.58 -11.09 -0.13
N ASP A 30 14.37 -10.48 -1.00
CA ASP A 30 14.01 -9.21 -1.65
C ASP A 30 12.79 -9.36 -2.55
N TRP A 31 12.67 -10.51 -3.24
CA TRP A 31 11.51 -10.82 -4.06
C TRP A 31 10.24 -10.94 -3.21
N LYS A 32 10.30 -11.64 -2.07
CA LYS A 32 9.17 -11.75 -1.13
C LYS A 32 8.77 -10.38 -0.56
N ASN A 33 9.76 -9.55 -0.23
CA ASN A 33 9.53 -8.19 0.27
C ASN A 33 8.89 -7.32 -0.83
N TYR A 34 9.47 -7.31 -2.03
CA TYR A 34 8.94 -6.61 -3.20
C TYR A 34 7.49 -6.99 -3.48
N PHE A 35 7.21 -8.29 -3.52
CA PHE A 35 5.88 -8.80 -3.81
C PHE A 35 4.85 -8.41 -2.74
N SER A 36 5.24 -8.47 -1.46
CA SER A 36 4.38 -8.05 -0.34
C SER A 36 4.09 -6.55 -0.38
N LEU A 37 5.12 -5.72 -0.60
CA LEU A 37 4.98 -4.26 -0.72
C LEU A 37 4.12 -3.86 -1.92
N ALA A 38 4.34 -4.49 -3.07
CA ALA A 38 3.57 -4.22 -4.29
C ALA A 38 2.09 -4.54 -4.09
N LYS A 39 1.79 -5.72 -3.53
CA LYS A 39 0.41 -6.14 -3.23
C LYS A 39 -0.26 -5.26 -2.18
N GLY A 40 0.46 -4.90 -1.11
CA GLY A 40 -0.05 -4.00 -0.08
C GLY A 40 -0.44 -2.66 -0.67
N PHE A 41 0.46 -2.04 -1.44
CA PHE A 41 0.20 -0.76 -2.09
C PHE A 41 -0.97 -0.81 -3.08
N GLU A 42 -1.07 -1.88 -3.90
CA GLU A 42 -2.21 -2.07 -4.79
C GLU A 42 -3.54 -2.17 -4.02
N GLY A 43 -3.54 -2.91 -2.90
CA GLY A 43 -4.69 -3.03 -2.00
C GLY A 43 -5.12 -1.69 -1.42
N GLU A 44 -4.16 -0.89 -0.95
CA GLU A 44 -4.40 0.45 -0.43
C GLU A 44 -4.99 1.40 -1.48
N VAL A 45 -4.46 1.40 -2.71
CA VAL A 45 -4.99 2.22 -3.82
C VAL A 45 -6.44 1.81 -4.14
N LYS A 46 -6.73 0.51 -4.19
CA LYS A 46 -8.10 0.02 -4.41
C LYS A 46 -9.02 0.42 -3.26
N PHE A 47 -8.56 0.30 -2.02
CA PHE A 47 -9.32 0.68 -0.83
C PHE A 47 -9.66 2.18 -0.85
N ASP A 48 -8.72 3.04 -1.22
CA ASP A 48 -8.95 4.48 -1.35
C ASP A 48 -9.98 4.80 -2.43
N GLN A 49 -9.95 4.09 -3.57
CA GLN A 49 -10.94 4.24 -4.64
C GLN A 49 -12.34 3.79 -4.23
N LEU A 50 -12.44 2.69 -3.48
CA LEU A 50 -13.71 2.19 -2.95
C LEU A 50 -14.29 3.15 -1.91
N THR A 51 -13.45 3.57 -0.96
CA THR A 51 -13.87 4.48 0.11
C THR A 51 -14.07 5.91 -0.35
N GLY A 52 -13.51 6.31 -1.50
CA GLY A 52 -13.70 7.63 -2.08
C GLY A 52 -15.13 7.85 -2.60
N LYS A 53 -15.89 6.76 -2.78
CA LYS A 53 -17.29 6.76 -3.20
C LYS A 53 -18.26 6.57 -2.04
N LEU A 54 -17.78 6.42 -0.80
CA LEU A 54 -18.68 6.34 0.35
C LEU A 54 -19.26 7.72 0.64
N GLU A 55 -20.58 7.82 0.57
CA GLU A 55 -21.35 9.02 0.90
C GLU A 55 -21.84 9.04 2.37
N SER A 56 -21.55 7.98 3.13
CA SER A 56 -21.94 7.86 4.54
C SER A 56 -21.09 8.73 5.47
N GLU A 57 -21.67 9.15 6.59
CA GLU A 57 -20.97 9.81 7.70
C GLU A 57 -20.04 8.82 8.43
N CYS A 58 -18.94 8.44 7.79
CA CYS A 58 -17.90 7.59 8.37
C CYS A 58 -16.53 8.27 8.31
N ILE A 59 -15.75 8.09 9.37
CA ILE A 59 -14.35 8.56 9.41
C ILE A 59 -13.48 7.48 8.79
N VAL A 60 -12.81 7.79 7.68
CA VAL A 60 -11.83 6.91 7.05
C VAL A 60 -10.44 7.27 7.58
N ILE A 61 -9.81 6.34 8.30
CA ILE A 61 -8.46 6.51 8.84
C ILE A 61 -7.51 5.69 7.97
N ASN A 62 -6.57 6.37 7.32
CA ASN A 62 -5.57 5.76 6.44
C ASN A 62 -4.26 5.50 7.20
N GLY A 63 -3.53 4.45 6.81
CA GLY A 63 -2.18 4.17 7.31
C GLY A 63 -2.13 3.63 8.74
N LEU A 64 -3.19 2.99 9.20
CA LEU A 64 -3.17 2.26 10.48
C LEU A 64 -2.45 0.93 10.29
N LEU A 65 -1.45 0.67 11.14
CA LEU A 65 -0.87 -0.65 11.30
C LEU A 65 -1.89 -1.53 12.03
N LEU A 66 -2.46 -2.50 11.34
CA LEU A 66 -3.45 -3.38 11.93
C LEU A 66 -2.75 -4.57 12.59
N LYS A 67 -2.91 -4.71 13.90
CA LYS A 67 -2.43 -5.88 14.63
C LYS A 67 -3.61 -6.81 14.92
N ILE A 68 -3.61 -7.99 14.33
CA ILE A 68 -4.54 -9.08 14.67
C ILE A 68 -3.70 -10.20 15.27
N ASP A 69 -3.99 -10.56 16.52
CA ASP A 69 -3.17 -11.47 17.33
C ASP A 69 -1.69 -11.05 17.35
N ASN A 70 -0.78 -11.96 16.98
CA ASN A 70 0.66 -11.72 16.89
C ASN A 70 1.12 -11.33 15.46
N HIS A 71 0.19 -10.95 14.59
CA HIS A 71 0.45 -10.59 13.20
C HIS A 71 0.14 -9.11 12.95
N PHE A 72 1.03 -8.45 12.22
CA PHE A 72 0.88 -7.08 11.76
C PHE A 72 0.53 -7.07 10.27
N PHE A 73 -0.37 -6.16 9.88
CA PHE A 73 -0.86 -5.93 8.52
C PHE A 73 -0.70 -4.46 8.16
#